data_AF-A0A357XWH4-F1
#
_entry.id   AF-A0A357XWH4-F1
#
_cell.length_a   1.000
_cell.length_b   1.000
_cell.length_c   1.000
_cell.angle_alpha   90.00
_cell.angle_beta   90.00
_cell.angle_gamma   90.00
#
_symmetry.space_group_name_H-M   'P 1'
#
loop_
_entity.id
_entity.type
_entity.pdbx_description
1 polymer ?
#
loop_
_entity_poly.entity_id
_entity_poly.type
_entity_poly.pdbx_seq_one_letter_code
_entity_poly.pdbx_strand_id
1 'polypeptide(L)' 'MIRIGILMGSDSDWPKIRAAAEVLDEFGVSCEVNVMSAHRTP' A
#
# COMPACT_ATOMS: atom_id res chain seq x y z
N MET A 1 -5.53 -5.60 17.05
CA MET A 1 -5.88 -5.91 15.65
C MET A 1 -4.66 -5.55 14.81
N ILE A 2 -4.19 -6.44 13.93
CA ILE A 2 -3.00 -6.18 13.09
C ILE A 2 -3.44 -5.40 11.85
N ARG A 3 -2.74 -4.32 11.51
CA ARG A 3 -2.98 -3.51 10.30
C ARG A 3 -1.68 -3.41 9.50
N ILE A 4 -1.78 -3.62 8.19
CA ILE A 4 -0.64 -3.55 7.27
C ILE A 4 -0.63 -2.19 6.54
N GLY A 5 0.51 -1.51 6.53
CA GLY A 5 0.70 -0.31 5.71
C GLY A 5 1.33 -0.66 4.36
N ILE A 6 0.72 -0.23 3.27
CA ILE A 6 1.27 -0.28 1.91
C ILE A 6 1.65 1.15 1.53
N LEU A 7 2.95 1.39 1.38
CA LEU A 7 3.48 2.70 1.01
C LEU A 7 4.05 2.65 -0.40
N MET A 8 3.81 3.71 -1.17
CA MET A 8 4.36 3.85 -2.52
C MET A 8 4.90 5.26 -2.76
N GLY A 9 5.92 5.37 -3.61
CA GLY A 9 6.57 6.65 -3.90
C GLY A 9 5.75 7.56 -4.79
N SER A 10 4.89 6.99 -5.64
CA SER A 10 3.92 7.68 -6.51
C SER A 10 2.67 6.84 -6.69
N ASP A 11 1.54 7.50 -6.92
CA ASP A 11 0.30 6.90 -7.45
C ASP A 11 0.50 6.05 -8.72
N SER A 12 1.44 6.42 -9.59
CA SER A 12 1.82 5.64 -10.78
C SER A 12 2.39 4.25 -10.48
N ASP A 13 2.78 3.97 -9.24
CA ASP A 13 3.18 2.63 -8.80
C ASP A 13 1.98 1.72 -8.47
N TRP A 14 0.79 2.28 -8.29
CA TRP A 14 -0.40 1.52 -7.89
C TRP A 14 -0.68 0.29 -8.76
N PRO A 15 -0.62 0.34 -10.11
CA PRO A 15 -0.83 -0.83 -10.94
C PRO A 15 0.15 -1.99 -10.66
N LYS A 16 1.33 -1.71 -10.09
CA LYS A 16 2.36 -2.72 -9.76
C LYS A 16 2.11 -3.39 -8.41
N ILE A 17 1.52 -2.67 -7.46
CA ILE A 17 1.43 -3.10 -6.05
C ILE A 17 0.01 -3.40 -5.57
N ARG A 18 -1.03 -3.06 -6.35
CA ARG A 18 -2.44 -3.32 -5.96
C ARG A 18 -2.73 -4.77 -5.62
N ALA A 19 -2.02 -5.72 -6.24
CA ALA A 19 -2.14 -7.14 -5.96
C ALA A 19 -1.84 -7.49 -4.49
N ALA A 20 -0.97 -6.72 -3.82
CA ALA A 20 -0.71 -6.92 -2.38
C ALA A 20 -1.94 -6.55 -1.54
N ALA A 21 -2.66 -5.48 -1.89
CA ALA A 21 -3.89 -5.09 -1.20
C ALA A 21 -5.02 -6.10 -1.44
N GLU A 22 -5.16 -6.58 -2.68
CA GLU A 22 -6.12 -7.63 -3.07
C GLU A 22 -5.90 -8.91 -2.25
N VAL A 23 -4.66 -9.38 -2.14
CA VAL A 23 -4.31 -10.56 -1.33
C VAL A 23 -4.62 -10.35 0.16
N LEU A 24 -4.34 -9.16 0.71
CA LEU A 24 -4.66 -8.88 2.11
C LEU A 24 -6.17 -8.90 2.37
N ASP A 25 -6.97 -8.39 1.42
CA ASP A 25 -8.44 -8.44 1.49
C ASP A 25 -8.97 -9.88 1.45
N GLU A 26 -8.43 -10.73 0.57
CA GLU A 26 -8.76 -12.16 0.50
C GLU A 26 -8.52 -12.90 1.82
N PHE A 27 -7.48 -12.51 2.57
CA PHE A 27 -7.17 -13.07 3.88
C PHE A 27 -7.89 -12.37 5.05
N GLY A 28 -8.72 -11.37 4.78
CA GLY A 28 -9.41 -10.59 5.81
C GLY A 28 -8.47 -9.74 6.67
N VAL A 29 -7.29 -9.39 6.16
CA VAL A 29 -6.29 -8.57 6.84
C VAL A 29 -6.47 -7.12 6.43
N SER A 30 -6.82 -6.27 7.40
CA SER A 30 -6.98 -4.84 7.13
C SER A 30 -5.66 -4.19 6.72
N CYS A 31 -5.68 -3.43 5.63
CA CYS A 31 -4.56 -2.63 5.19
C CYS A 31 -4.92 -1.15 4.99
N GLU A 32 -3.89 -0.31 4.98
CA GLU A 32 -3.96 1.11 4.62
C GLU A 32 -2.94 1.39 3.51
N VAL A 33 -3.36 2.17 2.51
CA VAL A 33 -2.55 2.47 1.32
C VAL A 33 -2.27 3.96 1.28
N ASN A 34 -1.00 4.37 1.21
CA ASN A 34 -0.59 5.78 1.16
C ASN A 34 0.53 6.03 0.15
N VAL A 35 0.50 7.22 -0.46
CA VAL A 35 1.59 7.74 -1.29
C VAL A 35 2.54 8.55 -0.41
N MET A 36 3.74 8.04 -0.17
CA MET A 36 4.79 8.68 0.64
C MET A 36 6.13 8.56 -0.09
N SER A 37 6.62 9.66 -0.64
CA SER A 37 7.84 9.69 -1.43
C SER A 37 9.03 10.06 -0.55
N ALA A 38 9.97 9.13 -0.36
CA ALA A 38 11.19 9.39 0.42
C ALA A 38 12.00 10.59 -0.10
N HIS A 39 11.94 10.90 -1.40
CA HIS A 39 12.68 12.02 -2.00
C HIS A 39 11.92 13.34 -2.00
N ARG A 40 10.58 13.32 -2.06
CA ARG A 40 9.76 14.54 -2.18
C ARG A 40 9.17 14.99 -0.83
N THR A 41 9.00 14.05 0.10
CA THR A 41 8.38 14.24 1.42
C THR A 41 9.10 13.36 2.45
N PRO A 42 10.31 13.77 2.91
CA PRO A 42 11.09 13.02 3.91
C PRO A 42 10.50 13.11 5.32
#